data_AF-A0A2A5CQ17-F1
#
_entry.id   AF-A0A2A5CQ17-F1
#
_cell.length_a   1.000
_cell.length_b   1.000
_cell.length_c   1.000
_cell.angle_alpha   90.00
_cell.angle_beta   90.00
_cell.angle_gamma   90.00
#
_symmetry.space_group_name_H-M   'P 1'
#
loop_
_entity.id
_entity.type
_entity.pdbx_description
1 polymer ?
#
loop_
_entity_poly.entity_id
_entity_poly.type
_entity_poly.pdbx_seq_one_letter_code
_entity_poly.pdbx_strand_id
1 'polypeptide(L)' 'MGSIYLIRHGQASFGHGDYDNLSPLGEEQSSLLGQHFKNIGLQFDTVYHGTMKRH' A
#
# COMPACT_ATOMS: atom_id res chain seq x y z
N MET A 1 -5.38 15.90 -18.20
CA MET A 1 -6.00 14.56 -18.30
C MET A 1 -5.80 13.89 -16.96
N GLY A 2 -6.84 13.32 -16.35
CA GLY A 2 -6.76 12.71 -15.01
C GLY A 2 -6.51 11.20 -15.09
N SER A 3 -5.83 10.66 -14.08
CA SER A 3 -5.57 9.22 -13.93
C SER A 3 -6.02 8.77 -12.54
N ILE A 4 -6.56 7.55 -12.45
CA ILE A 4 -6.88 6.90 -11.17
C ILE A 4 -5.98 5.68 -11.04
N TYR A 5 -5.29 5.56 -9.91
CA TYR A 5 -4.44 4.43 -9.60
C TYR A 5 -5.11 3.58 -8.51
N LEU A 6 -5.35 2.31 -8.81
CA LEU A 6 -5.91 1.35 -7.86
C LEU A 6 -4.80 0.46 -7.34
N ILE A 7 -4.51 0.58 -6.05
CA ILE A 7 -3.42 -0.13 -5.39
C ILE A 7 -4.04 -1.07 -4.36
N ARG A 8 -3.70 -2.36 -4.46
CA ARG A 8 -4.01 -3.32 -3.41
C ARG A 8 -2.99 -3.19 -2.28
N HIS A 9 -3.44 -3.29 -1.03
CA HIS A 9 -2.54 -3.35 0.11
C HIS A 9 -1.51 -4.49 -0.03
N GLY A 10 -0.33 -4.32 0.59
CA GLY A 10 0.67 -5.39 0.72
C GLY A 10 0.12 -6.61 1.46
N GLN A 11 0.85 -7.72 1.47
CA GLN A 11 0.38 -8.95 2.11
C GLN A 11 -0.05 -8.72 3.58
N ALA A 12 -1.25 -9.19 3.94
CA ALA A 12 -1.74 -9.15 5.31
C ALA A 12 -1.11 -10.26 6.17
N SER A 13 -1.09 -10.06 7.49
CA SER A 13 -0.63 -11.04 8.48
C SER A 13 -1.64 -12.17 8.68
N PHE A 14 -1.67 -13.13 7.75
CA PHE A 14 -2.55 -14.30 7.84
C PHE A 14 -2.22 -15.15 9.08
N GLY A 15 -3.24 -15.49 9.88
CA GLY A 15 -3.11 -16.36 11.06
C GLY A 15 -2.44 -15.72 12.29
N HIS A 16 -2.12 -14.42 12.27
CA HIS A 16 -1.67 -13.69 13.45
C HIS A 16 -2.85 -13.06 14.20
N GLY A 17 -2.67 -12.78 15.49
CA GLY A 17 -3.73 -12.27 16.37
C GLY A 17 -4.32 -10.90 15.94
N ASP A 18 -3.58 -10.12 15.14
CA ASP A 18 -4.08 -8.89 14.52
C ASP A 18 -4.04 -9.04 12.99
N TYR A 19 -5.08 -9.68 12.46
CA TYR A 19 -5.27 -9.95 11.04
C TYR A 19 -5.28 -8.66 10.18
N ASP A 20 -5.61 -7.52 10.79
CA ASP A 20 -5.73 -6.25 10.07
C ASP A 20 -4.38 -5.61 9.74
N ASN A 21 -3.26 -6.12 10.26
CA ASN A 21 -1.91 -5.63 9.95
C ASN A 21 -1.32 -6.23 8.68
N LEU A 22 -0.36 -5.52 8.09
CA LEU A 22 0.55 -6.09 7.11
C LEU A 22 1.44 -7.16 7.76
N SER A 23 1.88 -8.13 6.96
CA SER A 23 3.01 -8.98 7.32
C SER A 23 4.33 -8.23 7.09
N PRO A 24 5.48 -8.71 7.60
CA PRO A 24 6.77 -8.11 7.27
C PRO A 24 7.00 -8.01 5.76
N LEU A 25 6.53 -9.00 4.99
CA LEU A 25 6.56 -8.95 3.52
C LEU A 25 5.62 -7.86 2.96
N GLY A 26 4.44 -7.68 3.54
CA GLY A 26 3.52 -6.62 3.15
C GLY A 26 4.08 -5.23 3.38
N GLU A 27 4.84 -5.01 4.45
CA GLU A 27 5.55 -3.76 4.72
C GLU A 27 6.63 -3.51 3.66
N GLU A 28 7.44 -4.52 3.33
CA GLU A 28 8.45 -4.43 2.28
C GLU A 28 7.83 -4.12 0.91
N GLN A 29 6.74 -4.80 0.56
CA GLN A 29 6.00 -4.57 -0.68
C GLN A 29 5.50 -3.12 -0.80
N SER A 30 4.90 -2.58 0.26
CA SER A 30 4.44 -1.19 0.30
C SER A 30 5.60 -0.20 0.15
N SER A 31 6.73 -0.45 0.80
CA SER A 31 7.93 0.38 0.72
C SER A 31 8.53 0.41 -0.70
N LEU A 32 8.67 -0.77 -1.32
CA LEU A 32 9.19 -0.90 -2.69
C LEU A 32 8.27 -0.20 -3.70
N LEU A 33 6.96 -0.28 -3.52
CA LEU A 33 5.99 0.42 -4.37
C LEU A 33 6.16 1.94 -4.25
N GLY A 34 6.27 2.47 -3.04
CA GLY A 34 6.52 3.90 -2.79
C GLY A 34 7.83 4.38 -3.43
N GLN A 35 8.90 3.58 -3.32
CA GLN A 35 10.18 3.87 -3.97
C GLN A 35 10.05 3.86 -5.49
N HIS A 36 9.31 2.92 -6.07
CA HIS A 36 9.06 2.86 -7.49
C HIS A 36 8.31 4.12 -7.98
N PHE A 37 7.23 4.52 -7.30
CA PHE A 37 6.48 5.74 -7.62
C PHE A 37 7.37 6.98 -7.62
N LYS A 38 8.24 7.11 -6.60
CA LYS A 38 9.23 8.19 -6.54
C LYS A 38 10.19 8.15 -7.73
N ASN A 39 10.71 6.97 -8.09
CA ASN A 39 11.67 6.80 -9.18
C ASN A 39 11.09 7.19 -10.54
N ILE A 40 9.80 6.94 -10.76
CA ILE A 40 9.12 7.30 -12.01
C ILE A 40 8.50 8.70 -11.97
N GLY A 41 8.67 9.45 -10.88
CA GLY A 41 8.11 10.79 -10.72
C GLY A 41 6.58 10.82 -10.59
N LEU A 42 5.96 9.72 -10.17
CA LEU A 42 4.51 9.66 -9.98
C LEU A 42 4.11 10.43 -8.72
N GLN A 43 3.22 11.40 -8.86
CA GLN A 43 2.67 12.20 -7.77
C GLN A 43 1.15 12.05 -7.75
N PHE A 44 0.57 12.13 -6.54
CA PHE A 44 -0.87 12.02 -6.32
C PHE A 44 -1.38 13.32 -5.70
N ASP A 45 -2.37 13.94 -6.33
CA ASP A 45 -3.05 15.10 -5.77
C ASP A 45 -3.92 14.73 -4.56
N THR A 46 -4.43 13.49 -4.53
CA THR A 46 -5.24 12.98 -3.43
C THR A 46 -5.10 11.47 -3.31
N VAL A 47 -5.10 10.97 -2.07
CA VAL A 47 -5.05 9.54 -1.74
C VAL A 47 -6.26 9.19 -0.89
N TYR A 48 -6.90 8.06 -1.20
CA TYR A 48 -8.02 7.51 -0.45
C TYR A 48 -7.71 6.06 -0.07
N HIS A 49 -8.10 5.67 1.13
CA HIS A 49 -7.87 4.31 1.63
C HIS A 49 -9.00 3.86 2.56
N GLY A 50 -9.12 2.54 2.75
CA GLY A 50 -10.08 1.96 3.69
C GLY A 50 -9.65 2.12 5.15
N THR A 51 -10.55 1.84 6.09
CA THR A 51 -10.30 2.05 7.54
C THR A 51 -9.46 0.97 8.22
N MET A 52 -9.03 -0.06 7.50
CA MET A 52 -8.26 -1.18 8.06
C MET A 52 -6.77 -0.85 8.12
N LYS A 53 -6.06 -1.33 9.14
CA LYS A 53 -4.65 -0.95 9.41
C LYS A 53 -3.67 -1.27 8.30
N ARG A 54 -3.97 -2.27 7.46
CA ARG A 54 -3.14 -2.69 6.32
C ARG A 54 -3.17 -1.73 5.13
N HIS A 55 -3.99 -0.68 5.17
CA HIS A 55 -4.10 0.33 4.13
C HIS A 55 -3.34 1.61 4.52
#